data_AF-A7ATH0-F1
#
_entry.id   AF-A7ATH0-F1
#
_cell.length_a   1.000
_cell.length_b   1.000
_cell.length_c   1.000
_cell.angle_alpha   90.00
_cell.angle_beta   90.00
_cell.angle_gamma   90.00
#
_symmetry.space_group_name_H-M   'P 1'
#
loop_
_entity.id
_entity.type
_entity.pdbx_description
1 polymer ?
#
loop_
_entity_poly.entity_id
_entity_poly.type
_entity_poly.pdbx_seq_one_letter_code
_entity_poly.pdbx_strand_id
1 'polypeptide(L)'
;MRYAKYARQSTYVDKDKDNYDREARASNRLKNITLTKLNAAYERYTATVPRELRFKELRNSWHPVTPDHRSSLSISQWNQQISNWRHCVYLWNGITDAQCALLSNAVRDGDIQAFLGICENTLLPESSEDGYASLLDSASSGTSLAPVLFKPSWFKGQITHSGFRTLEESEFLNRAIVISKSSTNKQFHERYKRYINSYSSNQ
;
A
#
# COMPACT_ATOMS: atom_id res chain seq x y z
N MET A 1 -64.54 3.29 -18.94
CA MET A 1 -63.56 4.33 -18.55
C MET A 1 -62.89 3.90 -17.23
N ARG A 2 -61.58 3.62 -17.23
CA ARG A 2 -60.81 3.28 -16.02
C ARG A 2 -59.93 4.47 -15.67
N TYR A 3 -60.19 5.12 -14.53
CA TYR A 3 -59.36 6.21 -14.02
C TYR A 3 -58.09 5.63 -13.37
N ALA A 4 -56.94 5.87 -13.99
CA ALA A 4 -55.64 5.63 -13.36
C ALA A 4 -55.30 6.81 -12.44
N LYS A 5 -55.34 6.59 -11.12
CA LYS A 5 -54.81 7.53 -10.12
C LYS A 5 -53.29 7.44 -10.13
N TYR A 6 -52.62 8.41 -10.74
CA TYR A 6 -51.19 8.62 -10.55
C TYR A 6 -50.97 9.19 -9.14
N ALA A 7 -50.53 8.34 -8.21
CA ALA A 7 -49.99 8.78 -6.93
C ALA A 7 -48.60 9.39 -7.18
N ARG A 8 -48.51 10.72 -7.21
CA ARG A 8 -47.21 11.42 -7.04
C ARG A 8 -46.75 11.14 -5.61
N GLN A 9 -45.76 10.26 -5.45
CA GLN A 9 -45.05 10.14 -4.17
C GLN A 9 -44.36 11.49 -3.89
N SER A 10 -44.89 12.21 -2.91
CA SER A 10 -44.25 13.39 -2.33
C SER A 10 -43.00 12.92 -1.59
N THR A 11 -41.82 13.10 -2.19
CA THR A 11 -40.54 12.85 -1.52
C THR A 11 -40.27 14.02 -0.56
N TYR A 12 -40.95 14.03 0.59
CA TYR A 12 -40.59 14.89 1.70
C TYR A 12 -39.27 14.35 2.27
N VAL A 13 -38.17 14.97 1.88
CA VAL A 13 -36.84 14.65 2.41
C VAL A 13 -36.71 15.36 3.77
N ASP A 14 -36.57 14.57 4.83
CA ASP A 14 -36.32 15.07 6.18
C ASP A 14 -34.96 15.79 6.21
N LYS A 15 -35.00 17.13 6.23
CA LYS A 15 -33.81 17.99 6.17
C LYS A 15 -32.88 17.76 7.37
N ASP A 16 -33.41 17.36 8.51
CA ASP A 16 -32.62 17.17 9.73
C ASP A 16 -31.82 15.87 9.63
N LYS A 17 -32.43 14.81 9.10
CA LYS A 17 -31.75 13.54 8.80
C LYS A 17 -30.67 13.70 7.74
N ASP A 18 -30.96 14.42 6.66
CA ASP A 18 -30.01 14.71 5.59
C ASP A 18 -28.78 15.47 6.09
N ASN A 19 -28.97 16.42 7.01
CA ASN A 19 -27.89 17.19 7.61
C ASN A 19 -27.04 16.31 8.53
N TYR A 20 -27.68 15.48 9.36
CA TYR A 20 -26.99 14.50 10.21
C TYR A 20 -26.12 13.54 9.38
N ASP A 21 -26.65 12.99 8.29
CA ASP A 21 -25.94 12.04 7.42
C ASP A 21 -24.76 12.71 6.68
N ARG A 22 -24.84 14.02 6.40
CA ARG A 22 -23.71 14.80 5.85
C ARG A 22 -22.62 14.99 6.89
N GLU A 23 -22.97 15.35 8.12
CA GLU A 23 -21.99 15.59 9.17
C GLU A 23 -21.32 14.30 9.63
N ALA A 24 -22.09 13.20 9.74
CA ALA A 24 -21.57 11.87 10.00
C ALA A 24 -20.57 11.42 8.92
N ARG A 25 -20.88 11.65 7.63
CA ARG A 25 -19.94 11.42 6.53
C ARG A 25 -18.70 12.29 6.66
N ALA A 26 -18.86 13.59 6.87
CA ALA A 26 -17.73 14.52 6.99
C ALA A 26 -16.79 14.12 8.14
N SER A 27 -17.34 13.72 9.29
CA SER A 27 -16.58 13.24 10.44
C SER A 27 -15.81 11.96 10.14
N ASN A 28 -16.44 10.97 9.51
CA ASN A 28 -15.76 9.73 9.11
C ASN A 28 -14.62 9.99 8.11
N ARG A 29 -14.86 10.88 7.14
CA ARG A 29 -13.85 11.31 6.16
C ARG A 29 -12.68 12.04 6.81
N LEU A 30 -12.96 12.93 7.77
CA LEU A 30 -11.94 13.61 8.54
C LEU A 30 -11.08 12.62 9.33
N LYS A 31 -11.69 11.62 9.99
CA LYS A 31 -10.96 10.54 10.66
C LYS A 31 -10.00 9.81 9.71
N ASN A 32 -10.44 9.48 8.50
CA ASN A 32 -9.61 8.85 7.47
C ASN A 32 -8.40 9.70 7.04
N ILE A 33 -8.61 11.02 6.91
CA ILE A 33 -7.54 11.97 6.62
C ILE A 33 -6.55 12.00 7.79
N THR A 34 -7.05 12.19 9.02
CA THR A 34 -6.22 12.30 10.22
C THR A 34 -5.32 11.08 10.39
N LEU A 35 -5.86 9.87 10.20
CA LEU A 35 -5.06 8.63 10.26
C LEU A 35 -3.89 8.63 9.27
N THR A 36 -4.07 9.19 8.08
CA THR A 36 -3.00 9.26 7.08
C THR A 36 -1.99 10.36 7.43
N LYS A 37 -2.46 11.49 7.99
CA LYS A 37 -1.58 12.59 8.42
C LYS A 37 -0.67 12.24 9.60
N LEU A 38 -1.06 11.26 10.41
CA LEU A 38 -0.23 10.73 11.51
C LEU A 38 0.92 9.84 11.03
N ASN A 39 0.99 9.52 9.73
CA ASN A 39 2.06 8.70 9.18
C ASN A 39 3.34 9.54 8.98
N ALA A 40 4.51 8.95 9.29
CA ALA A 40 5.82 9.59 9.14
C ALA A 40 6.10 10.09 7.71
N ALA A 41 5.60 9.41 6.68
CA ALA A 41 5.72 9.87 5.29
C ALA A 41 5.00 11.21 5.05
N TYR A 42 3.83 11.40 5.67
CA TYR A 42 3.10 12.65 5.55
C TYR A 42 3.81 13.80 6.28
N GLU A 43 4.34 13.52 7.47
CA GLU A 43 5.16 14.49 8.24
C GLU A 43 6.37 14.93 7.41
N ARG A 44 7.14 13.98 6.89
CA ARG A 44 8.29 14.22 6.02
C ARG A 44 7.94 15.06 4.79
N TYR A 45 6.84 14.71 4.11
CA TYR A 45 6.32 15.50 2.99
C TYR A 45 6.06 16.96 3.39
N THR A 46 5.32 17.18 4.47
CA THR A 46 4.95 18.54 4.88
C THR A 46 6.13 19.37 5.38
N ALA A 47 7.16 18.74 5.95
CA ALA A 47 8.40 19.39 6.33
C ALA A 47 9.25 19.79 5.10
N THR A 48 9.26 18.93 4.08
CA THR A 48 10.09 19.11 2.87
C THR A 48 9.45 20.06 1.86
N VAL A 49 8.12 20.00 1.70
CA VAL A 49 7.38 20.77 0.68
C VAL A 49 6.31 21.65 1.35
N PRO A 50 6.69 22.88 1.75
CA PRO A 50 5.75 23.86 2.28
C PRO A 50 4.58 24.10 1.34
N ARG A 51 3.40 24.37 1.90
CA ARG A 51 2.15 24.49 1.13
C ARG A 51 2.24 25.48 -0.03
N GLU A 52 2.86 26.62 0.22
CA GLU A 52 2.95 27.73 -0.74
C GLU A 52 3.89 27.44 -1.92
N LEU A 53 4.79 26.47 -1.77
CA LEU A 53 5.79 26.11 -2.78
C LEU A 53 5.41 24.85 -3.58
N ARG A 54 4.19 24.33 -3.40
CA ARG A 54 3.75 23.11 -4.10
C ARG A 54 3.48 23.37 -5.57
N PHE A 55 4.27 22.74 -6.43
CA PHE A 55 4.00 22.62 -7.87
C PHE A 55 2.61 22.00 -8.14
N LYS A 56 1.82 22.65 -9.01
CA LYS A 56 0.45 22.22 -9.35
C LYS A 56 0.45 21.01 -10.27
N GLU A 57 1.49 20.89 -11.08
CA GLU A 57 1.76 19.81 -12.02
C GLU A 57 1.93 18.47 -11.27
N LEU A 58 2.49 18.52 -10.06
CA LEU A 58 2.78 17.33 -9.24
C LEU A 58 1.65 16.97 -8.26
N ARG A 59 0.47 17.60 -8.37
CA ARG A 59 -0.66 17.37 -7.44
C ARG A 59 -1.14 15.93 -7.35
N ASN A 60 -0.94 15.18 -8.43
CA ASN A 60 -1.36 13.78 -8.59
C ASN A 60 -0.19 12.80 -8.42
N SER A 61 0.98 13.28 -7.97
CA SER A 61 2.17 12.47 -7.75
C SER A 61 2.85 12.89 -6.45
N TRP A 62 3.91 13.69 -6.51
CA TRP A 62 4.78 13.98 -5.37
C TRP A 62 4.26 15.08 -4.45
N HIS A 63 3.37 15.95 -4.93
CA HIS A 63 2.77 17.03 -4.15
C HIS A 63 1.28 16.80 -3.85
N PRO A 64 0.92 15.70 -3.17
CA PRO A 64 -0.47 15.32 -2.99
C PRO A 64 -1.27 16.37 -2.20
N VAL A 65 -2.46 16.70 -2.73
CA VAL A 65 -3.40 17.60 -2.06
C VAL A 65 -4.36 16.78 -1.20
N THR A 66 -4.51 17.18 0.07
CA THR A 66 -5.45 16.53 1.00
C THR A 66 -6.88 16.63 0.45
N PRO A 67 -7.61 15.51 0.32
CA PRO A 67 -9.02 15.52 -0.09
C PRO A 67 -9.91 16.32 0.86
N ASP A 68 -10.92 16.99 0.32
CA ASP A 68 -11.88 17.71 1.14
C ASP A 68 -12.94 16.75 1.72
N HIS A 69 -12.91 16.57 3.04
CA HIS A 69 -13.88 15.78 3.79
C HIS A 69 -15.34 16.23 3.61
N ARG A 70 -15.61 17.50 3.30
CA ARG A 70 -16.96 18.04 3.07
C ARG A 70 -17.43 17.94 1.62
N SER A 71 -16.63 17.37 0.73
CA SER A 71 -16.98 17.20 -0.68
C SER A 71 -18.29 16.42 -0.88
N SER A 72 -19.02 16.74 -1.95
CA SER A 72 -20.28 16.05 -2.31
C SER A 72 -20.08 14.69 -2.99
N LEU A 73 -18.86 14.14 -2.97
CA LEU A 73 -18.52 12.88 -3.63
C LEU A 73 -19.34 11.71 -3.09
N SER A 74 -19.63 10.75 -3.97
CA SER A 74 -20.13 9.43 -3.56
C SER A 74 -19.09 8.68 -2.72
N ILE A 75 -19.51 7.60 -2.05
CA ILE A 75 -18.61 6.74 -1.25
C ILE A 75 -17.49 6.15 -2.12
N SER A 76 -17.83 5.66 -3.32
CA SER A 76 -16.84 5.08 -4.25
C SER A 76 -15.82 6.11 -4.72
N GLN A 77 -16.28 7.29 -5.16
CA GLN A 77 -15.39 8.38 -5.58
C GLN A 77 -14.47 8.84 -4.44
N TRP A 78 -15.03 8.97 -3.22
CA TRP A 78 -14.25 9.29 -2.04
C TRP A 78 -13.17 8.23 -1.76
N ASN A 79 -13.53 6.96 -1.82
CA ASN A 79 -12.59 5.85 -1.58
C ASN A 79 -11.47 5.83 -2.64
N GLN A 80 -11.79 6.12 -3.90
CA GLN A 80 -10.77 6.27 -4.94
C GLN A 80 -9.84 7.45 -4.63
N GLN A 81 -10.40 8.61 -4.29
CA GLN A 81 -9.62 9.81 -4.02
C GLN A 81 -8.70 9.64 -2.80
N ILE A 82 -9.19 9.06 -1.70
CA ILE A 82 -8.37 8.82 -0.50
C ILE A 82 -7.29 7.77 -0.78
N SER A 83 -7.58 6.75 -1.60
CA SER A 83 -6.60 5.73 -1.99
C SER A 83 -5.47 6.32 -2.83
N ASN A 84 -5.81 7.09 -3.86
CA ASN A 84 -4.82 7.80 -4.68
C ASN A 84 -3.98 8.77 -3.84
N TRP A 85 -4.61 9.53 -2.94
CA TRP A 85 -3.91 10.44 -2.04
C TRP A 85 -2.93 9.70 -1.12
N ARG A 86 -3.35 8.58 -0.51
CA ARG A 86 -2.49 7.74 0.34
C ARG A 86 -1.31 7.17 -0.44
N HIS A 87 -1.55 6.67 -1.65
CA HIS A 87 -0.49 6.17 -2.52
C HIS A 87 0.60 7.24 -2.73
N CYS A 88 0.20 8.45 -3.08
CA CYS A 88 1.11 9.59 -3.26
C CYS A 88 1.85 9.97 -1.97
N VAL A 89 1.17 9.98 -0.82
CA VAL A 89 1.81 10.21 0.48
C VAL A 89 2.85 9.14 0.77
N TYR A 90 2.57 7.87 0.50
CA TYR A 90 3.49 6.77 0.80
C TYR A 90 4.72 6.71 -0.10
N LEU A 91 4.76 7.42 -1.23
CA LEU A 91 6.00 7.62 -1.99
C LEU A 91 7.11 8.22 -1.12
N TRP A 92 6.74 9.02 -0.12
CA TRP A 92 7.67 9.68 0.80
C TRP A 92 8.27 8.74 1.85
N ASN A 93 7.82 7.48 1.96
CA ASN A 93 8.43 6.52 2.89
C ASN A 93 9.89 6.22 2.53
N GLY A 94 10.21 6.13 1.24
CA GLY A 94 11.55 5.80 0.75
C GLY A 94 12.53 6.98 0.72
N ILE A 95 12.05 8.21 0.98
CA ILE A 95 12.87 9.41 0.93
C ILE A 95 13.69 9.53 2.22
N THR A 96 15.00 9.60 2.07
CA THR A 96 15.96 9.81 3.17
C THR A 96 16.04 11.28 3.57
N ASP A 97 16.52 11.58 4.77
CA ASP A 97 16.66 12.97 5.25
C ASP A 97 17.63 13.79 4.39
N ALA A 98 18.66 13.16 3.81
CA ALA A 98 19.56 13.81 2.86
C ALA A 98 18.85 14.21 1.57
N GLN A 99 17.98 13.33 1.04
CA GLN A 99 17.13 13.65 -0.12
C GLN A 99 16.11 14.73 0.23
N CYS A 100 15.55 14.76 1.44
CA CYS A 100 14.65 15.83 1.88
C CYS A 100 15.29 17.22 1.78
N ALA A 101 16.56 17.36 2.15
CA ALA A 101 17.28 18.62 2.03
C ALA A 101 17.43 19.06 0.56
N LEU A 102 17.78 18.13 -0.33
CA LEU A 102 17.90 18.39 -1.77
C LEU A 102 16.55 18.77 -2.40
N LEU A 103 15.49 18.04 -2.05
CA LEU A 103 14.12 18.30 -2.51
C LEU A 103 13.64 19.67 -2.03
N SER A 104 13.91 20.04 -0.78
CA SER A 104 13.54 21.34 -0.22
C SER A 104 14.19 22.50 -0.99
N ASN A 105 15.45 22.34 -1.42
CA ASN A 105 16.15 23.32 -2.24
C ASN A 105 15.54 23.41 -3.64
N ALA A 106 15.34 22.27 -4.32
CA ALA A 106 14.73 22.24 -5.65
C ALA A 106 13.33 22.89 -5.67
N VAL A 107 12.52 22.66 -4.63
CA VAL A 107 11.21 23.30 -4.46
C VAL A 107 11.33 24.81 -4.28
N ARG A 108 12.30 25.29 -3.49
CA ARG A 108 12.54 26.73 -3.29
C ARG A 108 13.02 27.43 -4.55
N ASP A 109 13.84 26.75 -5.33
CA ASP A 109 14.41 27.29 -6.58
C ASP A 109 13.40 27.21 -7.75
N GLY A 110 12.26 26.52 -7.54
CA GLY A 110 11.23 26.34 -8.56
C GLY A 110 11.61 25.34 -9.65
N ASP A 111 12.67 24.54 -9.43
CA ASP A 111 13.17 23.59 -10.41
C ASP A 111 12.45 22.23 -10.28
N ILE A 112 11.40 22.09 -11.08
CA ILE A 112 10.59 20.86 -11.15
C ILE A 112 11.42 19.67 -11.66
N GLN A 113 12.37 19.90 -12.59
CA GLN A 113 13.13 18.80 -13.20
C GLN A 113 14.18 18.25 -12.22
N ALA A 114 14.88 19.13 -11.51
CA ALA A 114 15.77 18.72 -10.43
C ALA A 114 15.01 17.96 -9.33
N PHE A 115 13.82 18.45 -8.96
CA PHE A 115 12.96 17.77 -7.99
C PHE A 115 12.60 16.35 -8.45
N LEU A 116 12.10 16.20 -9.68
CA LEU A 116 11.72 14.89 -10.24
C LEU A 116 12.92 13.95 -10.36
N GLY A 117 14.09 14.46 -10.76
CA GLY A 117 15.31 13.67 -10.83
C GLY A 117 15.72 13.07 -9.49
N ILE A 118 15.55 13.80 -8.38
CA ILE A 118 15.81 13.25 -7.03
C ILE A 118 14.79 12.16 -6.69
N CYS A 119 13.52 12.43 -6.95
CA CYS A 119 12.40 11.53 -6.68
C CYS A 119 12.47 10.19 -7.45
N GLU A 120 12.80 10.23 -8.74
CA GLU A 120 12.92 9.03 -9.59
C GLU A 120 14.08 8.13 -9.16
N ASN A 121 15.19 8.73 -8.72
CA ASN A 121 16.32 7.99 -8.16
C ASN A 121 15.96 7.28 -6.84
N THR A 122 14.97 7.77 -6.09
CA THR A 122 14.46 7.09 -4.89
C THR A 122 13.56 5.90 -5.21
N LEU A 123 12.86 5.93 -6.35
CA LEU A 123 11.98 4.84 -6.78
C LEU A 123 12.74 3.66 -7.37
N LEU A 124 14.01 3.84 -7.72
CA LEU A 124 14.90 2.73 -8.04
C LEU A 124 15.18 1.97 -6.74
N PRO A 125 14.65 0.75 -6.56
CA PRO A 125 15.12 -0.07 -5.46
C PRO A 125 16.63 -0.23 -5.63
N GLU A 126 17.40 0.00 -4.56
CA GLU A 126 18.76 -0.53 -4.48
C GLU A 126 18.65 -2.04 -4.74
N SER A 127 18.96 -2.43 -5.97
CA SER A 127 19.20 -3.77 -6.49
C SER A 127 18.68 -4.94 -5.64
N SER A 128 17.47 -5.41 -5.94
CA SER A 128 17.22 -6.86 -5.99
C SER A 128 16.18 -7.26 -7.05
N GLU A 129 15.92 -6.41 -8.04
CA GLU A 129 15.21 -6.80 -9.27
C GLU A 129 15.90 -8.02 -9.93
N ASP A 130 17.24 -8.10 -9.84
CA ASP A 130 17.99 -9.29 -10.25
C ASP A 130 17.55 -10.55 -9.51
N GLY A 131 17.16 -10.46 -8.23
CA GLY A 131 16.74 -11.61 -7.43
C GLY A 131 15.39 -12.18 -7.84
N TYR A 132 14.40 -11.32 -8.09
CA TYR A 132 13.07 -11.79 -8.53
C TYR A 132 13.05 -12.18 -10.01
N ALA A 133 13.74 -11.41 -10.86
CA ALA A 133 13.87 -11.76 -12.28
C ALA A 133 14.65 -13.06 -12.47
N SER A 134 15.75 -13.29 -11.74
CA SER A 134 16.49 -14.57 -11.81
C SER A 134 15.72 -15.77 -11.24
N LEU A 135 14.80 -15.56 -10.29
CA LEU A 135 13.86 -16.59 -9.82
C LEU A 135 12.80 -16.97 -10.86
N LEU A 136 12.48 -16.06 -11.80
CA LEU A 136 11.50 -16.28 -12.87
C LEU A 136 12.15 -16.74 -14.19
N ASP A 137 13.41 -16.37 -14.43
CA ASP A 137 14.16 -16.65 -15.66
C ASP A 137 15.00 -17.95 -15.59
N SER A 138 14.91 -18.68 -14.47
CA SER A 138 15.64 -19.94 -14.24
C SER A 138 15.02 -21.13 -14.99
N ALA A 139 15.03 -21.03 -16.32
CA ALA A 139 14.91 -22.18 -17.22
C ALA A 139 16.23 -22.95 -17.39
N SER A 140 17.33 -22.53 -16.75
CA SER A 140 18.69 -22.98 -17.10
C SER A 140 19.57 -23.50 -15.95
N SER A 141 19.03 -23.79 -14.75
CA SER A 141 19.78 -24.57 -13.75
C SER A 141 18.86 -25.58 -13.06
N GLY A 142 19.33 -26.83 -12.94
CA GLY A 142 18.56 -28.04 -12.61
C GLY A 142 17.87 -28.11 -11.24
N THR A 143 17.68 -26.99 -10.55
CA THR A 143 16.72 -26.83 -9.45
C THR A 143 15.52 -26.08 -10.00
N SER A 144 14.46 -26.80 -10.34
CA SER A 144 13.16 -26.26 -10.78
C SER A 144 12.63 -25.27 -9.73
N LEU A 145 12.97 -23.99 -9.86
CA LEU A 145 12.43 -22.85 -9.10
C LEU A 145 11.01 -22.53 -9.58
N ALA A 146 10.15 -23.55 -9.62
CA ALA A 146 8.74 -23.37 -9.91
C ALA A 146 8.13 -22.54 -8.77
N PRO A 147 7.34 -21.49 -9.07
CA PRO A 147 6.75 -20.67 -8.03
C PRO A 147 5.81 -21.51 -7.17
N VAL A 148 5.84 -21.27 -5.86
CA VAL A 148 5.16 -22.11 -4.87
C VAL A 148 3.97 -21.39 -4.25
N LEU A 149 2.84 -22.10 -4.16
CA LEU A 149 1.70 -21.70 -3.34
C LEU A 149 1.79 -22.42 -2.00
N PHE A 150 2.08 -21.67 -0.94
CA PHE A 150 2.06 -22.21 0.41
C PHE A 150 0.62 -22.43 0.88
N LYS A 151 0.30 -23.66 1.27
CA LYS A 151 -0.99 -24.03 1.85
C LYS A 151 -0.83 -24.28 3.36
N PRO A 152 -1.35 -23.39 4.21
CA PRO A 152 -1.31 -23.60 5.66
C PRO A 152 -2.32 -24.67 6.09
N SER A 153 -2.02 -25.37 7.19
CA SER A 153 -2.83 -26.48 7.73
C SER A 153 -4.25 -26.06 8.15
N TRP A 154 -4.45 -24.81 8.54
CA TRP A 154 -5.79 -24.28 8.87
C TRP A 154 -6.69 -24.13 7.64
N PHE A 155 -6.12 -24.09 6.42
CA PHE A 155 -6.87 -23.92 5.19
C PHE A 155 -7.34 -25.28 4.65
N LYS A 156 -8.66 -25.53 4.76
CA LYS A 156 -9.30 -26.80 4.36
C LYS A 156 -9.61 -26.92 2.87
N GLY A 157 -9.43 -25.85 2.09
CA GLY A 157 -9.70 -25.85 0.65
C GLY A 157 -8.54 -26.40 -0.20
N GLN A 158 -8.78 -26.51 -1.50
CA GLN A 158 -7.71 -26.74 -2.47
C GLN A 158 -7.20 -25.41 -3.01
N ILE A 159 -5.89 -25.19 -2.91
CA ILE A 159 -5.20 -24.08 -3.57
C ILE A 159 -4.45 -24.68 -4.75
N THR A 160 -4.87 -24.37 -5.98
CA THR A 160 -4.19 -24.79 -7.20
C THR A 160 -4.19 -23.64 -8.20
N HIS A 161 -3.09 -23.47 -8.92
CA HIS A 161 -2.97 -22.51 -10.03
C HIS A 161 -2.01 -23.09 -11.07
N SER A 162 -2.32 -22.90 -12.36
CA SER A 162 -1.44 -23.36 -13.45
C SER A 162 -0.07 -22.71 -13.33
N GLY A 163 0.99 -23.52 -13.41
CA GLY A 163 2.38 -23.06 -13.29
C GLY A 163 2.88 -22.87 -11.86
N PHE A 164 2.05 -23.08 -10.83
CA PHE A 164 2.46 -23.04 -9.43
C PHE A 164 2.42 -24.43 -8.81
N ARG A 165 3.42 -24.73 -7.98
CA ARG A 165 3.43 -25.93 -7.14
C ARG A 165 2.81 -25.60 -5.79
N THR A 166 1.78 -26.33 -5.38
CA THR A 166 1.25 -26.22 -4.02
C THR A 166 2.17 -26.96 -3.05
N LEU A 167 2.52 -26.31 -1.95
CA LEU A 167 3.38 -26.83 -0.89
C LEU A 167 2.62 -26.78 0.42
N GLU A 168 2.35 -27.94 0.98
CA GLU A 168 1.66 -28.08 2.27
C GLU A 168 2.60 -27.65 3.43
N GLU A 169 2.02 -27.22 4.54
CA GLU A 169 2.77 -26.73 5.71
C GLU A 169 3.82 -27.74 6.22
N SER A 170 3.50 -29.02 6.26
CA SER A 170 4.44 -30.07 6.69
C SER A 170 5.62 -30.22 5.72
N GLU A 171 5.39 -30.11 4.41
CA GLU A 171 6.45 -30.18 3.40
C GLU A 171 7.34 -28.93 3.45
N PHE A 172 6.74 -27.76 3.67
CA PHE A 172 7.46 -26.51 3.88
C PHE A 172 8.38 -26.58 5.09
N LEU A 173 7.86 -26.99 6.25
CA LEU A 173 8.63 -27.12 7.49
C LEU A 173 9.78 -28.11 7.36
N ASN A 174 9.58 -29.23 6.67
CA ASN A 174 10.65 -30.21 6.44
C ASN A 174 11.78 -29.63 5.56
N ARG A 175 11.44 -28.92 4.47
CA ARG A 175 12.45 -28.27 3.61
C ARG A 175 13.19 -27.17 4.35
N ALA A 176 12.44 -26.35 5.08
CA ALA A 176 12.94 -25.32 5.97
C ALA A 176 13.98 -25.86 6.96
N ILE A 177 13.69 -26.98 7.62
CA ILE A 177 14.61 -27.63 8.55
C ILE A 177 15.88 -28.09 7.83
N VAL A 178 15.75 -28.71 6.64
CA VAL A 178 16.91 -29.16 5.85
C VAL A 178 17.81 -27.98 5.47
N ILE A 179 17.23 -26.89 4.94
CA ILE A 179 17.96 -25.67 4.56
C ILE A 179 18.64 -25.02 5.77
N SER A 180 17.96 -24.99 6.92
CA SER A 180 18.53 -24.44 8.14
C SER A 180 19.76 -25.20 8.61
N LYS A 181 19.81 -26.52 8.40
CA LYS A 181 20.94 -27.39 8.78
C LYS A 181 22.10 -27.27 7.79
N SER A 182 21.84 -27.00 6.52
CA SER A 182 22.87 -26.83 5.49
C SER A 182 23.45 -25.42 5.40
N SER A 183 22.81 -24.43 6.04
CA SER A 183 23.28 -23.04 6.01
C SER A 183 24.49 -22.83 6.92
N THR A 184 25.57 -22.29 6.36
CA THR A 184 26.78 -21.86 7.10
C THR A 184 26.59 -20.54 7.86
N ASN A 185 25.48 -19.83 7.63
CA ASN A 185 25.18 -18.55 8.28
C ASN A 185 24.53 -18.75 9.66
N LYS A 186 25.33 -18.57 10.73
CA LYS A 186 24.91 -18.74 12.13
C LYS A 186 23.77 -17.80 12.55
N GLN A 187 23.75 -16.55 12.07
CA GLN A 187 22.69 -15.60 12.43
C GLN A 187 21.35 -15.98 11.81
N PHE A 188 21.37 -16.42 10.54
CA PHE A 188 20.19 -16.96 9.87
C PHE A 188 19.66 -18.19 10.63
N HIS A 189 20.55 -19.12 10.99
CA HIS A 189 20.19 -20.33 11.72
C HIS A 189 19.49 -20.05 13.06
N GLU A 190 20.02 -19.13 13.87
CA GLU A 190 19.43 -18.76 15.17
C GLU A 190 18.09 -18.05 15.04
N ARG A 191 17.97 -17.11 14.09
CA ARG A 191 16.69 -16.43 13.80
C ARG A 191 15.63 -17.43 13.33
N TYR A 192 16.03 -18.37 12.47
CA TYR A 192 15.12 -19.34 11.87
C TYR A 192 14.67 -20.40 12.87
N LYS A 193 15.55 -20.88 13.75
CA LYS A 193 15.20 -21.75 14.88
C LYS A 193 14.14 -21.13 15.79
N ARG A 194 14.30 -19.85 16.16
CA ARG A 194 13.30 -19.13 16.97
C ARG A 194 11.95 -19.04 16.25
N TYR A 195 11.97 -18.78 14.95
CA TYR A 195 10.76 -18.72 14.13
C TYR A 195 10.02 -20.06 14.08
N ILE A 196 10.70 -21.17 13.79
CA ILE A 196 10.09 -22.52 13.79
C ILE A 196 9.52 -22.85 15.18
N ASN A 197 10.28 -22.61 16.25
CA ASN A 197 9.82 -22.90 17.61
C ASN A 197 8.55 -22.12 17.98
N SER A 198 8.40 -20.88 17.50
CA SER A 198 7.18 -20.09 17.73
C SER A 198 5.92 -20.67 17.06
N TYR A 199 6.09 -21.46 16.00
CA TYR A 199 5.00 -22.18 15.33
C TYR A 199 4.70 -23.52 16.00
N SER A 200 5.73 -24.24 16.48
CA SER A 200 5.54 -25.56 17.12
C SER A 200 5.06 -25.48 18.58
N SER A 201 5.20 -24.33 19.26
CA SER A 201 4.72 -24.15 20.65
C SER A 201 3.24 -23.79 20.79
N ASN A 202 2.50 -23.65 19.68
CA ASN A 202 1.08 -23.28 19.66
C ASN A 202 0.17 -24.36 19.04
N GLN A 203 0.66 -25.60 18.89
CA GLN A 203 -0.14 -26.81 18.61
C GLN A 203 -0.22 -27.66 19.88
#